data_AF-A0A657PMM4-F1
#
_entry.id   AF-A0A657PMM4-F1
#
_cell.length_a   1.000
_cell.length_b   1.000
_cell.length_c   1.000
_cell.angle_alpha   90.00
_cell.angle_beta   90.00
_cell.angle_gamma   90.00
#
_symmetry.space_group_name_H-M   'P 1'
#
loop_
_entity.id
_entity.type
_entity.pdbx_description
1 polymer ?
#
loop_
_entity_poly.entity_id
_entity_poly.type
_entity_poly.pdbx_seq_one_letter_code
_entity_poly.pdbx_strand_id
1 'polypeptide(L)'
;MKVSSYEVELPVARDARALFRIPGDCALAVENAWLAGAQQWGGRVDRSIWWKVRRDCDYMRFLAASPTPPMHDFVRGYDYRNAYLSDLSPGLRCGADAGCLERQRDEADISSLLPRSAPSGLARGRDSGAPCRLENGVFRGWLDESGAGGRCVMDRASPGFRILAVDYADVNGDGYQDVVLRVVALGAGMRRAPQIVPLTRTAPDGPFSIPENVTIPRQ
;
A
#
# COMPACT_ATOMS: atom_id res chain seq x y z
N MET A 1 13.50 7.21 4.70
CA MET A 1 13.68 7.08 6.16
C MET A 1 13.14 8.37 6.77
N LYS A 2 12.06 8.33 7.54
CA LYS A 2 11.47 9.52 8.16
C LYS A 2 12.46 10.05 9.21
N VAL A 3 12.78 11.34 9.20
CA VAL A 3 13.62 11.94 10.25
C VAL A 3 12.82 11.88 11.55
N SER A 4 13.16 10.92 12.42
CA SER A 4 12.69 10.89 13.80
C SER A 4 13.32 12.07 14.54
N SER A 5 12.56 12.81 15.34
CA SER A 5 13.14 13.92 16.11
C SER A 5 14.29 13.42 17.00
N TYR A 6 15.37 14.19 17.06
CA TYR A 6 16.53 13.88 17.91
C TYR A 6 17.19 15.15 18.40
N GLU A 7 17.93 15.02 19.50
CA GLU A 7 18.79 16.06 20.04
C GLU A 7 20.25 15.69 19.79
N VAL A 8 21.09 16.67 19.47
CA VAL A 8 22.51 16.46 19.22
C VAL A 8 23.32 17.65 19.70
N GLU A 9 24.38 17.40 20.46
CA GLU A 9 25.31 18.43 20.91
C GLU A 9 26.52 18.48 19.98
N LEU A 10 26.79 19.64 19.37
CA LEU A 10 27.84 19.82 18.37
C LEU A 10 28.74 21.02 18.69
N PRO A 11 30.04 20.94 18.32
CA PRO A 11 30.94 22.07 18.44
C PRO A 11 30.54 23.19 17.48
N VAL A 12 30.46 24.41 18.01
CA VAL A 12 30.18 25.65 17.26
C VAL A 12 31.38 26.59 17.23
N ALA A 13 32.33 26.40 18.15
CA ALA A 13 33.65 27.05 18.17
C ALA A 13 34.68 26.11 18.81
N ARG A 14 35.95 26.55 18.89
CA ARG A 14 37.06 25.76 19.46
C ARG A 14 36.76 25.19 20.84
N ASP A 15 36.17 26.01 21.72
CA ASP A 15 35.92 25.66 23.12
C ASP A 15 34.43 25.79 23.48
N ALA A 16 33.53 25.74 22.48
CA ALA A 16 32.09 25.90 22.68
C ALA A 16 31.27 24.87 21.92
N ARG A 17 30.23 24.34 22.58
CA ARG A 17 29.26 23.40 22.04
C ARG A 17 27.85 23.95 22.23
N ALA A 18 26.95 23.54 21.32
CA ALA A 18 25.54 23.88 21.38
C ALA A 18 24.69 22.63 21.17
N LEU A 19 23.55 22.57 21.87
CA LEU A 19 22.54 21.53 21.69
C LEU A 19 21.57 21.95 20.57
N PHE A 20 21.33 21.05 19.62
CA PHE A 20 20.40 21.24 18.52
C PHE A 20 19.29 20.18 18.57
N ARG A 21 18.04 20.62 18.41
CA ARG A 21 16.83 19.79 18.32
C ARG A 21 16.38 19.70 16.87
N ILE A 22 16.57 18.55 16.23
CA ILE A 22 16.17 18.35 14.83
C ILE A 22 14.77 17.73 14.81
N PRO A 23 13.83 18.26 13.99
CA PRO A 23 13.99 19.33 13.00
C PRO A 23 13.73 20.76 13.49
N GLY A 24 13.35 20.96 14.76
CA GLY A 24 12.91 22.27 15.28
C GLY A 24 13.90 23.42 15.07
N ASP A 25 15.20 23.13 15.13
CA ASP A 25 16.28 24.12 15.05
C ASP A 25 16.85 24.31 13.62
N CYS A 26 16.31 23.60 12.62
CA CYS A 26 16.84 23.60 11.26
C CYS A 26 16.81 24.97 10.57
N ALA A 27 15.77 25.78 10.81
CA ALA A 27 15.53 27.01 10.06
C ALA A 27 16.45 28.18 10.47
N LEU A 28 16.88 28.22 11.74
CA LEU A 28 17.63 29.35 12.29
C LEU A 28 18.94 28.90 12.93
N ALA A 29 18.90 28.08 13.98
CA ALA A 29 20.09 27.78 14.76
C ALA A 29 21.12 26.94 13.98
N VAL A 30 20.68 25.89 13.30
CA VAL A 30 21.57 25.05 12.47
C VAL A 30 22.11 25.82 11.27
N GLU A 31 21.26 26.58 10.57
CA GLU A 31 21.66 27.36 9.39
C GLU A 31 22.69 28.44 9.77
N ASN A 32 22.44 29.19 10.85
CA ASN A 32 23.36 30.22 11.32
C ASN A 32 24.70 29.63 11.76
N ALA A 33 24.69 28.51 12.50
CA ALA A 33 25.92 27.83 12.90
C ALA A 33 26.72 27.33 11.69
N TRP A 34 26.03 26.75 10.70
CA TRP A 34 26.66 26.27 9.47
C TRP A 34 27.29 27.40 8.65
N LEU A 35 26.57 28.52 8.48
CA LEU A 35 27.09 29.70 7.79
C LEU A 35 28.28 30.33 8.53
N ALA A 36 28.30 30.25 9.85
CA ALA A 36 29.43 30.68 10.69
C ALA A 36 30.63 29.71 10.65
N GLY A 37 30.57 28.62 9.89
CA GLY A 37 31.67 27.67 9.78
C GLY A 37 31.75 26.63 10.89
N ALA A 38 30.67 26.42 11.67
CA ALA A 38 30.65 25.51 12.81
C ALA A 38 31.10 24.07 12.45
N GLN A 39 30.81 23.63 11.23
CA GLN A 39 31.17 22.33 10.64
C GLN A 39 32.67 22.11 10.48
N GLN A 40 33.52 23.12 10.74
CA GLN A 40 34.97 22.97 10.71
C GLN A 40 35.54 22.61 12.08
N TRP A 41 34.80 22.84 13.17
CA TRP A 41 35.24 22.57 14.52
C TRP A 41 35.03 21.10 14.90
N GLY A 42 35.84 20.63 15.85
CA GLY A 42 35.80 19.26 16.37
C GLY A 42 36.55 18.22 15.53
N GLY A 43 36.33 16.96 15.88
CA GLY A 43 36.99 15.81 15.26
C GLY A 43 36.35 15.39 13.94
N ARG A 44 36.82 14.27 13.38
CA ARG A 44 36.21 13.67 12.17
C ARG A 44 34.75 13.26 12.39
N VAL A 45 34.42 12.78 13.60
CA VAL A 45 33.07 12.37 13.99
C VAL A 45 32.13 13.58 14.03
N ASP A 46 32.51 14.65 14.72
CA ASP A 46 31.69 15.88 14.81
C ASP A 46 31.35 16.43 13.41
N ARG A 47 32.35 16.46 12.51
CA ARG A 47 32.14 16.91 11.13
C ARG A 47 31.17 16.00 10.35
N SER A 48 31.25 14.68 10.57
CA SER A 48 30.31 13.74 9.96
C SER A 48 28.88 13.93 10.49
N ILE A 49 28.73 14.22 11.78
CA ILE A 49 27.43 14.50 12.40
C ILE A 49 26.87 15.83 11.88
N TRP A 50 27.69 16.88 11.75
CA TRP A 50 27.30 18.13 11.11
C TRP A 50 26.71 17.90 9.71
N TRP A 51 27.35 17.08 8.87
CA TRP A 51 26.83 16.71 7.55
C TRP A 51 25.53 15.91 7.60
N LYS A 52 25.32 15.09 8.64
CA LYS A 52 24.04 14.41 8.84
C LYS A 52 22.94 15.42 9.20
N VAL A 53 23.18 16.28 10.18
CA VAL A 53 22.23 17.32 10.60
C VAL A 53 21.84 18.20 9.42
N ARG A 54 22.81 18.65 8.62
CA ARG A 54 22.55 19.45 7.42
C ARG A 54 21.63 18.73 6.43
N ARG A 55 21.91 17.47 6.11
CA ARG A 55 21.09 16.67 5.19
C ARG A 55 19.67 16.45 5.71
N ASP A 56 19.52 16.19 7.00
CA ASP A 56 18.20 16.03 7.62
C ASP A 56 17.42 17.36 7.56
N CYS A 57 18.06 18.51 7.80
CA CYS A 57 17.43 19.82 7.66
C CYS A 57 17.08 20.18 6.22
N ASP A 58 17.95 19.88 5.25
CA ASP A 58 17.65 20.07 3.82
C ASP A 58 16.48 19.19 3.37
N TYR A 59 16.40 17.95 3.86
CA TYR A 59 15.26 17.07 3.62
C TYR A 59 13.95 17.64 4.19
N MET A 60 13.98 18.17 5.41
CA MET A 60 12.80 18.83 6.00
C MET A 60 12.37 20.07 5.23
N ARG A 61 13.35 20.86 4.73
CA ARG A 61 13.07 22.01 3.86
C ARG A 61 12.43 21.57 2.54
N PHE A 62 12.93 20.49 1.94
CA PHE A 62 12.33 19.89 0.75
C PHE A 62 10.87 19.49 1.01
N LEU A 63 10.60 18.80 2.13
CA LEU A 63 9.23 18.44 2.52
C LEU A 63 8.35 19.69 2.76
N ALA A 64 8.88 20.74 3.37
CA ALA A 64 8.14 21.98 3.61
C ALA A 64 7.89 22.79 2.31
N ALA A 65 8.81 22.73 1.35
CA ALA A 65 8.70 23.39 0.05
C ALA A 65 7.72 22.67 -0.90
N SER A 66 7.43 21.40 -0.65
CA SER A 66 6.40 20.62 -1.34
C SER A 66 5.29 20.28 -0.35
N PRO A 67 4.46 21.26 0.08
CA PRO A 67 3.35 20.98 0.96
C PRO A 67 2.50 19.92 0.28
N THR A 68 2.52 18.71 0.84
CA THR A 68 1.65 17.65 0.38
C THR A 68 0.23 18.17 0.64
N PRO A 69 -0.65 18.20 -0.37
CA PRO A 69 -2.06 18.53 -0.14
C PRO A 69 -2.58 17.70 1.04
N PRO A 70 -3.51 18.22 1.85
CA PRO A 70 -4.15 17.42 2.88
C PRO A 70 -4.72 16.16 2.21
N MET A 71 -4.11 15.02 2.52
CA MET A 71 -4.44 13.75 1.89
C MET A 71 -5.49 13.06 2.75
N HIS A 72 -6.61 12.70 2.13
CA HIS A 72 -7.69 11.98 2.77
C HIS A 72 -7.37 10.49 2.81
N ASP A 73 -7.26 9.91 4.00
CA ASP A 73 -6.96 8.49 4.18
C ASP A 73 -8.20 7.73 4.63
N PHE A 74 -8.76 6.94 3.72
CA PHE A 74 -9.84 6.00 4.02
C PHE A 74 -9.44 4.55 3.78
N VAL A 75 -8.16 4.24 3.50
CA VAL A 75 -7.74 2.91 3.07
C VAL A 75 -6.83 2.21 4.09
N ARG A 76 -6.01 2.94 4.85
CA ARG A 76 -5.02 2.32 5.74
C ARG A 76 -5.60 1.53 6.91
N GLY A 77 -6.84 1.83 7.31
CA GLY A 77 -7.53 1.13 8.39
C GLY A 77 -8.15 -0.22 8.01
N TYR A 78 -8.15 -0.58 6.72
CA TYR A 78 -8.84 -1.76 6.22
C TYR A 78 -7.95 -3.01 6.22
N ASP A 79 -8.50 -4.17 6.63
CA ASP A 79 -7.78 -5.44 6.66
C ASP A 79 -7.79 -6.15 5.30
N TYR A 80 -6.89 -5.73 4.42
CA TYR A 80 -6.72 -6.34 3.10
C TYR A 80 -6.37 -7.83 3.15
N ARG A 81 -5.80 -8.33 4.26
CA ARG A 81 -5.44 -9.75 4.39
C ARG A 81 -6.67 -10.62 4.66
N ASN A 82 -7.74 -10.07 5.20
CA ASN A 82 -9.00 -10.81 5.43
C ASN A 82 -10.19 -10.12 4.75
N ALA A 83 -9.92 -9.45 3.63
CA ALA A 83 -10.91 -8.75 2.82
C ALA A 83 -11.91 -9.70 2.16
N TYR A 84 -13.13 -9.20 1.90
CA TYR A 84 -14.06 -9.87 1.00
C TYR A 84 -13.61 -9.70 -0.46
N LEU A 85 -13.85 -10.68 -1.32
CA LEU A 85 -13.53 -10.57 -2.75
C LEU A 85 -14.24 -9.40 -3.42
N SER A 86 -15.47 -9.09 -3.01
CA SER A 86 -16.23 -7.94 -3.50
C SER A 86 -15.58 -6.59 -3.21
N ASP A 87 -14.77 -6.51 -2.15
CA ASP A 87 -14.08 -5.29 -1.76
C ASP A 87 -12.78 -5.10 -2.55
N LEU A 88 -12.18 -6.21 -3.01
CA LEU A 88 -10.95 -6.19 -3.80
C LEU A 88 -11.20 -6.15 -5.31
N SER A 89 -12.41 -6.49 -5.74
CA SER A 89 -12.87 -6.49 -7.12
C SER A 89 -14.18 -5.71 -7.20
N PRO A 90 -14.12 -4.38 -7.39
CA PRO A 90 -15.32 -3.52 -7.45
C PRO A 90 -16.32 -3.95 -8.54
N GLY A 91 -15.84 -4.63 -9.58
CA GLY A 91 -16.66 -5.22 -10.64
C GLY A 91 -17.39 -6.51 -10.25
N LEU A 92 -17.03 -7.13 -9.11
CA LEU A 92 -17.56 -8.39 -8.61
C LEU A 92 -18.56 -8.14 -7.48
N ARG A 93 -19.85 -8.35 -7.75
CA ARG A 93 -20.90 -8.27 -6.72
C ARG A 93 -21.23 -9.64 -6.18
N CYS A 94 -20.57 -10.05 -5.11
CA CYS A 94 -20.91 -11.27 -4.37
C CYS A 94 -21.81 -10.90 -3.18
N GLY A 95 -23.08 -11.32 -3.21
CA GLY A 95 -23.95 -11.29 -2.03
C GLY A 95 -23.68 -12.49 -1.12
N ALA A 96 -23.98 -12.35 0.17
CA ALA A 96 -23.89 -13.44 1.14
C ALA A 96 -24.81 -14.63 0.77
N ASP A 97 -25.97 -14.32 0.14
CA ASP A 97 -26.98 -15.29 -0.30
C ASP A 97 -27.35 -15.17 -1.79
N ALA A 98 -26.73 -14.22 -2.51
CA ALA A 98 -27.05 -13.91 -3.90
C ALA A 98 -25.75 -13.83 -4.69
N GLY A 99 -25.65 -14.65 -5.74
CA GLY A 99 -24.36 -14.91 -6.37
C GLY A 99 -23.57 -13.70 -6.88
N CYS A 100 -22.25 -13.90 -6.96
CA CYS A 100 -21.26 -13.17 -7.72
C CYS A 100 -21.68 -12.98 -9.19
N LEU A 101 -22.07 -11.76 -9.55
CA LEU A 101 -22.24 -11.32 -10.93
C LEU A 101 -21.13 -10.32 -11.26
N GLU A 102 -20.37 -10.61 -12.33
CA GLU A 102 -19.33 -9.71 -12.87
C GLU A 102 -19.99 -8.73 -13.85
N ARG A 103 -19.74 -7.43 -13.68
CA ARG A 103 -20.43 -6.41 -14.49
C ARG A 103 -19.64 -5.91 -15.70
N GLN A 104 -18.31 -6.01 -15.73
CA GLN A 104 -17.50 -5.63 -16.89
C GLN A 104 -16.03 -6.01 -16.66
N ARG A 105 -15.37 -6.56 -17.69
CA ARG A 105 -13.92 -6.74 -17.72
C ARG A 105 -13.29 -5.48 -18.29
N ASP A 106 -12.98 -4.51 -17.45
CA ASP A 106 -12.00 -3.49 -17.80
C ASP A 106 -11.11 -3.17 -16.59
N GLU A 107 -9.82 -3.09 -16.92
CA GLU A 107 -8.65 -2.61 -16.15
C GLU A 107 -8.35 -3.23 -14.77
N ALA A 108 -7.17 -3.88 -14.70
CA ALA A 108 -6.40 -4.27 -13.51
C ALA A 108 -7.19 -4.65 -12.26
N ASP A 109 -8.03 -5.66 -12.41
CA ASP A 109 -8.78 -6.26 -11.31
C ASP A 109 -8.23 -7.67 -10.99
N ILE A 110 -8.30 -8.06 -9.72
CA ILE A 110 -8.03 -9.42 -9.26
C ILE A 110 -8.96 -10.46 -9.89
N SER A 111 -10.09 -10.04 -10.50
CA SER A 111 -11.02 -10.92 -11.21
C SER A 111 -10.34 -11.76 -12.30
N SER A 112 -9.24 -11.28 -12.89
CA SER A 112 -8.43 -12.02 -13.86
C SER A 112 -7.68 -13.22 -13.26
N LEU A 113 -7.49 -13.25 -11.93
CA LEU A 113 -6.82 -14.32 -11.19
C LEU A 113 -7.81 -15.34 -10.61
N LEU A 114 -9.10 -15.08 -10.69
CA LEU A 114 -10.13 -15.95 -10.14
C LEU A 114 -10.45 -17.11 -11.11
N PRO A 115 -10.27 -18.38 -10.67
CA PRO A 115 -10.78 -19.51 -11.44
C PRO A 115 -12.31 -19.44 -11.54
N ARG A 116 -12.87 -19.77 -12.71
CA ARG A 116 -14.33 -19.68 -13.00
C ARG A 116 -15.04 -21.03 -13.11
N SER A 117 -14.30 -22.11 -12.94
CA SER A 117 -14.84 -23.44 -13.00
C SER A 117 -14.07 -24.35 -12.05
N ALA A 118 -14.78 -25.37 -11.56
CA ALA A 118 -14.18 -26.39 -10.74
C ALA A 118 -13.01 -27.04 -11.51
N PRO A 119 -11.82 -27.19 -10.89
CA PRO A 119 -10.74 -27.93 -11.51
C PRO A 119 -11.17 -29.37 -11.81
N SER A 120 -10.82 -29.88 -12.98
CA SER A 120 -11.14 -31.25 -13.42
C SER A 120 -10.66 -32.28 -12.39
N GLY A 121 -11.58 -33.09 -11.86
CA GLY A 121 -11.25 -34.19 -10.93
C GLY A 121 -11.45 -33.89 -9.44
N LEU A 122 -11.84 -32.67 -9.07
CA LEU A 122 -12.31 -32.40 -7.70
C LEU A 122 -13.79 -32.74 -7.58
N ALA A 123 -14.14 -33.55 -6.57
CA ALA A 123 -15.54 -33.78 -6.19
C ALA A 123 -16.20 -32.42 -5.94
N ARG A 124 -17.43 -32.21 -6.43
CA ARG A 124 -18.23 -31.00 -6.20
C ARG A 124 -18.04 -30.58 -4.74
N GLY A 125 -17.30 -29.48 -4.54
CA GLY A 125 -16.90 -29.01 -3.23
C GLY A 125 -18.12 -28.88 -2.34
N ARG A 126 -17.95 -29.29 -1.08
CA ARG A 126 -18.96 -29.13 -0.03
C ARG A 126 -19.35 -27.66 0.00
N ASP A 127 -20.62 -27.38 -0.24
CA ASP A 127 -21.20 -26.05 -0.15
C ASP A 127 -20.91 -25.53 1.26
N SER A 128 -19.88 -24.70 1.41
CA SER A 128 -19.40 -24.35 2.75
C SER A 128 -20.19 -23.19 3.36
N GLY A 129 -21.09 -22.55 2.61
CA GLY A 129 -21.75 -21.30 3.03
C GLY A 129 -20.75 -20.23 3.46
N ALA A 130 -19.48 -20.39 3.07
CA ALA A 130 -18.39 -19.59 3.59
C ALA A 130 -18.34 -18.29 2.78
N PRO A 131 -18.17 -17.14 3.44
CA PRO A 131 -18.06 -15.87 2.74
C PRO A 131 -16.88 -15.89 1.77
N CYS A 132 -17.03 -15.26 0.60
CA CYS A 132 -15.94 -15.02 -0.35
C CYS A 132 -14.89 -14.11 0.25
N ARG A 133 -13.99 -14.67 1.05
CA ARG A 133 -13.04 -13.89 1.83
C ARG A 133 -11.66 -14.49 1.75
N LEU A 134 -10.67 -13.61 1.84
CA LEU A 134 -9.29 -14.02 2.03
C LEU A 134 -9.11 -14.54 3.46
N GLU A 135 -8.18 -15.47 3.60
CA GLU A 135 -7.62 -15.92 4.87
C GLU A 135 -6.14 -15.56 4.90
N ASN A 136 -5.75 -14.57 5.72
CA ASN A 136 -4.36 -14.12 5.86
C ASN A 136 -3.65 -13.76 4.53
N GLY A 137 -4.40 -13.13 3.63
CA GLY A 137 -3.95 -12.66 2.32
C GLY A 137 -3.97 -13.75 1.26
N VAL A 138 -4.65 -14.87 1.48
CA VAL A 138 -4.76 -15.97 0.52
C VAL A 138 -6.21 -16.23 0.20
N PHE A 139 -6.52 -16.32 -1.09
CA PHE A 139 -7.78 -16.83 -1.60
C PHE A 139 -7.54 -18.17 -2.30
N ARG A 140 -8.40 -19.15 -2.04
CA ARG A 140 -8.34 -20.52 -2.57
C ARG A 140 -9.76 -20.99 -2.86
N GLY A 141 -10.10 -21.10 -4.14
CA GLY A 141 -11.46 -21.36 -4.57
C GLY A 141 -11.73 -20.92 -6.01
N TRP A 142 -12.99 -21.01 -6.41
CA TRP A 142 -13.44 -20.58 -7.74
C TRP A 142 -14.82 -19.93 -7.66
N LEU A 143 -15.13 -19.12 -8.67
CA LEU A 143 -16.47 -18.64 -8.93
C LEU A 143 -17.18 -19.67 -9.80
N ASP A 144 -18.33 -20.19 -9.37
CA ASP A 144 -19.16 -21.11 -10.12
C ASP A 144 -20.39 -20.37 -10.66
N GLU A 145 -20.37 -20.08 -11.96
CA GLU A 145 -21.41 -19.34 -12.67
C GLU A 145 -22.62 -20.21 -13.08
N SER A 146 -22.70 -21.48 -12.66
CA SER A 146 -23.70 -22.46 -13.13
C SER A 146 -25.16 -22.21 -12.70
N GLY A 147 -25.52 -21.03 -12.17
CA GLY A 147 -26.86 -20.68 -11.68
C GLY A 147 -27.23 -19.21 -11.89
N ALA A 148 -28.43 -18.78 -11.46
CA ALA A 148 -28.97 -17.41 -11.64
C ALA A 148 -28.24 -16.30 -10.83
N GLY A 149 -27.03 -16.59 -10.37
CA GLY A 149 -26.09 -15.75 -9.66
C GLY A 149 -24.89 -16.63 -9.36
N GLY A 150 -23.70 -16.28 -9.86
CA GLY A 150 -22.52 -17.13 -9.70
C GLY A 150 -22.21 -17.36 -8.23
N ARG A 151 -21.96 -18.57 -7.77
CA ARG A 151 -21.60 -18.83 -6.36
C ARG A 151 -20.10 -18.84 -6.19
N CYS A 152 -19.66 -18.72 -4.96
CA CYS A 152 -18.25 -18.72 -4.61
C CYS A 152 -17.95 -19.98 -3.83
N VAL A 153 -17.05 -20.80 -4.34
CA VAL A 153 -16.74 -22.10 -3.74
C VAL A 153 -15.32 -22.04 -3.21
N MET A 154 -15.22 -22.12 -1.87
CA MET A 154 -13.94 -22.14 -1.18
C MET A 154 -13.40 -23.56 -1.12
N ASP A 155 -12.14 -23.73 -1.52
CA ASP A 155 -11.45 -25.01 -1.45
C ASP A 155 -9.94 -24.79 -1.35
N ARG A 156 -9.34 -25.26 -0.25
CA ARG A 156 -7.90 -25.12 0.03
C ARG A 156 -7.00 -25.81 -1.00
N ALA A 157 -7.50 -26.85 -1.67
CA ALA A 157 -6.77 -27.57 -2.71
C ALA A 157 -6.86 -26.87 -4.08
N SER A 158 -7.81 -25.95 -4.24
CA SER A 158 -8.03 -25.26 -5.50
C SER A 158 -6.98 -24.19 -5.79
N PRO A 159 -6.85 -23.79 -7.08
CA PRO A 159 -6.12 -22.58 -7.44
C PRO A 159 -6.72 -21.33 -6.77
N GLY A 160 -6.02 -20.20 -6.87
CA GLY A 160 -6.46 -18.92 -6.34
C GLY A 160 -5.36 -17.88 -6.44
N PHE A 161 -5.24 -17.00 -5.45
CA PHE A 161 -4.18 -15.99 -5.43
C PHE A 161 -3.73 -15.63 -4.02
N ARG A 162 -2.61 -14.91 -3.93
CA ARG A 162 -2.06 -14.39 -2.67
C ARG A 162 -1.65 -12.93 -2.80
N ILE A 163 -2.00 -12.14 -1.78
CA ILE A 163 -1.44 -10.80 -1.56
C ILE A 163 -0.01 -10.93 -1.03
N LEU A 164 0.94 -10.43 -1.81
CA LEU A 164 2.35 -10.32 -1.46
C LEU A 164 2.60 -9.08 -0.61
N ALA A 165 2.12 -7.92 -1.06
CA ALA A 165 2.32 -6.63 -0.41
C ALA A 165 1.07 -5.75 -0.50
N VAL A 166 0.99 -4.83 0.47
CA VAL A 166 -0.02 -3.78 0.57
C VAL A 166 0.76 -2.48 0.77
N ASP A 167 0.75 -1.62 -0.23
CA ASP A 167 1.42 -0.32 -0.20
C ASP A 167 0.38 0.79 -0.29
N TYR A 168 0.75 2.01 0.13
CA TYR A 168 -0.15 3.16 0.11
C TYR A 168 0.52 4.33 -0.57
N ALA A 169 -0.09 4.83 -1.65
CA ALA A 169 0.27 6.08 -2.31
C ALA A 169 -1.00 6.72 -2.91
N ASP A 170 -1.04 8.05 -3.02
CA ASP A 170 -1.98 8.72 -3.92
C ASP A 170 -1.39 8.58 -5.33
N VAL A 171 -1.86 7.58 -6.09
CA VAL A 171 -1.24 7.17 -7.35
C VAL A 171 -1.71 7.98 -8.56
N ASN A 172 -2.83 8.69 -8.42
CA ASN A 172 -3.42 9.52 -9.48
C ASN A 172 -3.40 11.02 -9.15
N GLY A 173 -3.01 11.42 -7.94
CA GLY A 173 -2.87 12.81 -7.51
C GLY A 173 -4.21 13.48 -7.17
N ASP A 174 -5.24 12.72 -6.82
CA ASP A 174 -6.58 13.25 -6.53
C ASP A 174 -6.77 13.71 -5.07
N GLY A 175 -5.72 13.56 -4.24
CA GLY A 175 -5.74 13.92 -2.83
C GLY A 175 -6.35 12.85 -1.92
N TYR A 176 -6.72 11.69 -2.44
CA TYR A 176 -7.12 10.52 -1.67
C TYR A 176 -5.98 9.49 -1.64
N GLN A 177 -5.78 8.89 -0.48
CA GLN A 177 -4.82 7.82 -0.33
C GLN A 177 -5.35 6.56 -1.01
N ASP A 178 -4.62 6.03 -1.99
CA ASP A 178 -4.91 4.72 -2.57
C ASP A 178 -4.14 3.61 -1.86
N VAL A 179 -4.63 2.39 -2.01
CA VAL A 179 -3.91 1.16 -1.70
C VAL A 179 -3.45 0.50 -3.00
N VAL A 180 -2.22 0.01 -3.01
CA VAL A 180 -1.66 -0.75 -4.13
C VAL A 180 -1.41 -2.17 -3.67
N LEU A 181 -2.21 -3.10 -4.16
CA LEU A 181 -2.07 -4.52 -3.86
C LEU A 181 -1.16 -5.19 -4.88
N ARG A 182 -0.17 -5.92 -4.38
CA ARG A 182 0.65 -6.81 -5.21
C ARG A 182 0.17 -8.24 -5.00
N VAL A 183 -0.42 -8.83 -6.02
CA VAL A 183 -1.04 -10.16 -5.95
C VAL A 183 -0.36 -11.14 -6.90
N VAL A 184 -0.34 -12.43 -6.55
CA VAL A 184 0.20 -13.48 -7.42
C VAL A 184 -0.74 -14.67 -7.49
N ALA A 185 -0.88 -15.24 -8.68
CA ALA A 185 -1.64 -16.45 -8.92
C ALA A 185 -1.03 -17.66 -8.16
N LEU A 186 -1.89 -18.48 -7.56
CA LEU A 186 -1.56 -19.75 -6.91
C LEU A 186 -2.24 -20.91 -7.65
N GLY A 187 -1.47 -21.88 -8.12
CA GLY A 187 -2.03 -23.06 -8.80
C GLY A 187 -1.05 -23.65 -9.81
N ALA A 188 -1.28 -24.90 -10.21
CA ALA A 188 -0.54 -25.52 -11.30
C ALA A 188 -0.92 -24.87 -12.64
N GLY A 189 0.06 -24.60 -13.51
CA GLY A 189 -0.18 -24.00 -14.83
C GLY A 189 -0.49 -22.51 -14.86
N MET A 190 -0.62 -21.84 -13.70
CA MET A 190 -0.86 -20.40 -13.64
C MET A 190 0.44 -19.59 -13.75
N ARG A 191 0.41 -18.49 -14.51
CA ARG A 191 1.53 -17.53 -14.58
C ARG A 191 1.72 -16.87 -13.22
N ARG A 192 2.86 -17.09 -12.58
CA ARG A 192 3.23 -16.50 -11.28
C ARG A 192 3.85 -15.10 -11.40
N ALA A 193 3.36 -14.30 -12.36
CA ALA A 193 3.76 -12.90 -12.45
C ALA A 193 2.94 -12.10 -11.42
N PRO A 194 3.58 -11.25 -10.59
CA PRO A 194 2.84 -10.34 -9.73
C PRO A 194 1.99 -9.37 -10.55
N GLN A 195 0.71 -9.28 -10.25
CA GLN A 195 -0.17 -8.24 -10.76
C GLN A 195 -0.30 -7.13 -9.72
N ILE A 196 -0.47 -5.90 -10.21
CA ILE A 196 -0.67 -4.71 -9.40
C ILE A 196 -2.13 -4.31 -9.52
N VAL A 197 -2.83 -4.21 -8.39
CA VAL A 197 -4.24 -3.82 -8.31
C VAL A 197 -4.35 -2.61 -7.39
N PRO A 198 -4.49 -1.40 -7.95
CA PRO A 198 -4.75 -0.21 -7.17
C PRO A 198 -6.25 -0.14 -6.81
N LEU A 199 -6.54 0.18 -5.55
CA LEU A 199 -7.90 0.45 -5.07
C LEU A 199 -7.90 1.78 -4.33
N THR A 200 -8.97 2.52 -4.47
CA THR A 200 -9.22 3.77 -3.76
C THR A 200 -10.54 3.72 -3.02
N ARG A 201 -10.69 4.63 -2.06
CA ARG A 201 -11.94 4.89 -1.37
C ARG A 201 -12.00 6.36 -0.97
N THR A 202 -13.10 7.02 -1.28
CA THR A 202 -13.27 8.47 -1.05
C THR A 202 -14.15 8.81 0.16
N ALA A 203 -14.66 7.80 0.89
CA ALA A 203 -15.46 7.97 2.10
C ALA A 203 -15.21 6.85 3.12
N PRO A 204 -15.39 7.08 4.44
CA PRO A 204 -15.13 6.07 5.49
C PRO A 204 -15.89 4.74 5.37
N ASP A 205 -17.06 4.74 4.73
CA ASP A 205 -17.90 3.55 4.52
C ASP A 205 -18.24 3.35 3.02
N GLY A 206 -17.50 4.02 2.14
CA GLY A 206 -17.68 3.90 0.69
C GLY A 206 -17.21 2.55 0.16
N PRO A 207 -17.70 2.10 -1.02
CA PRO A 207 -17.12 0.97 -1.71
C PRO A 207 -15.70 1.30 -2.17
N PHE A 208 -14.87 0.27 -2.35
CA PHE A 208 -13.63 0.42 -3.10
C PHE A 208 -13.93 0.60 -4.59
N SER A 209 -13.07 1.36 -5.27
CA SER A 209 -13.06 1.51 -6.72
C SER A 209 -11.64 1.50 -7.25
N ILE A 210 -11.46 1.35 -8.57
CA ILE A 210 -10.17 1.61 -9.20
C ILE A 210 -9.98 3.14 -9.26
N PRO A 211 -8.83 3.70 -8.84
CA PRO A 211 -8.59 5.13 -8.97
C PRO A 211 -8.59 5.55 -10.44
N GLU A 212 -9.17 6.71 -10.74
CA GLU A 212 -9.24 7.23 -12.11
C GLU A 212 -7.84 7.57 -12.64
N ASN A 213 -7.65 7.48 -13.97
CA ASN A 213 -6.42 7.86 -14.67
C ASN A 213 -5.14 7.09 -14.27
N VAL A 214 -5.27 5.95 -13.59
CA VAL A 214 -4.11 5.11 -13.27
C VAL A 214 -3.69 4.31 -14.50
N THR A 215 -2.53 4.62 -15.07
CA THR A 215 -1.94 3.79 -16.14
C THR A 215 -1.21 2.61 -15.51
N ILE A 216 -1.79 1.42 -15.60
CA ILE A 216 -1.20 0.22 -15.02
C ILE A 216 -0.40 -0.48 -16.12
N PRO A 217 0.94 -0.59 -15.99
CA PRO A 217 1.75 -1.25 -17.00
C PRO A 217 1.30 -2.71 -17.14
N ARG A 218 0.81 -3.08 -18.33
CA ARG A 218 0.47 -4.46 -18.67
C ARG A 218 1.78 -5.25 -18.77
N GLN A 219 1.94 -6.28 -17.94
CA GLN A 219 3.06 -7.23 -18.00
C GLN A 219 2.74 -8.43 -18.89
#